data_AF-A0A7T4WJQ7-F1
#
_entry.id   AF-A0A7T4WJQ7-F1
#
_cell.length_a   1.000
_cell.length_b   1.000
_cell.length_c   1.000
_cell.angle_alpha   90.00
_cell.angle_beta   90.00
_cell.angle_gamma   90.00
#
_symmetry.space_group_name_H-M   'P 1'
#
loop_
_entity.id
_entity.type
_entity.pdbx_description
1 polymer ?
#
loop_
_entity_poly.entity_id
_entity_poly.type
_entity_poly.pdbx_seq_one_letter_code
_entity_poly.pdbx_strand_id
1 'polypeptide(L)'
;MIQRLRDRLSRHDAEAGFSVIEVMVAMMVFAVMSIGIAYGIANSLQLTQTNRGRETAVALASQDIDTLRQTAAASTGGIFKVLSRAGEDNKKTIGGVTYQVDRAVRWVQSDGATGACGTSNGKLAYKSVVETVTWPNPRGGSSTTSVSSAIAPSDAVTDPGYGTVIISVTTASGAPAAGVGISIAPVSGGGGSPLTTPVLPTDDQGCSYAVNVTQGDYTVTANAGGGIDTNQGQPSVQSPISVTAGASAPVPFVYDQASRLTLQYATGHQATLPTNMPTTLSSTAGGLDTIRPWDLASTSLNVTSASRPSVPVFPFTSGYTVYAGPYSNTPGASTSCLSPNPSSWSTPDAENAIGVSPPTVATAPGQPSTADVQMGVATVTGVKGRYVTAVSSVNPAAGDPGCAAGMTMRFPVSTTDTATIALPFGTWTISSGTTFGSTSKNEIAAKASNVKPVTNGMVNQKTTLVVINYDNTLTLDPRGQTP
;
A
#
# COMPACT_ATOMS: atom_id res chain seq x y z
N MET A 1 -46.39 -114.33 18.43
CA MET A 1 -45.68 -114.26 19.72
C MET A 1 -44.73 -113.06 19.61
N ILE A 2 -45.17 -111.82 19.90
CA ILE A 2 -45.44 -111.22 21.22
C ILE A 2 -44.12 -110.95 21.98
N GLN A 3 -43.94 -109.70 22.44
CA GLN A 3 -42.78 -109.13 23.17
C GLN A 3 -41.50 -109.01 22.31
N ARG A 4 -40.83 -107.85 22.14
CA ARG A 4 -40.95 -106.49 22.72
C ARG A 4 -40.60 -105.49 21.59
N LEU A 5 -41.19 -104.31 21.42
CA LEU A 5 -42.35 -103.66 22.04
C LEU A 5 -42.31 -103.36 23.56
N ARG A 6 -41.13 -102.90 24.04
CA ARG A 6 -40.89 -102.04 25.21
C ARG A 6 -39.39 -101.95 25.45
N ASP A 7 -38.72 -101.00 24.79
CA ASP A 7 -37.86 -100.08 25.53
C ASP A 7 -37.52 -98.83 24.70
N ARG A 8 -37.40 -97.69 25.38
CA ARG A 8 -36.88 -96.41 24.84
C ARG A 8 -37.67 -95.70 23.73
N LEU A 9 -39.00 -95.83 23.77
CA LEU A 9 -39.81 -94.61 23.75
C LEU A 9 -39.75 -93.99 25.15
N SER A 10 -38.78 -93.09 25.39
CA SER A 10 -38.78 -92.21 26.55
C SER A 10 -38.80 -90.76 26.07
N ARG A 11 -40.01 -90.25 25.80
CA ARG A 11 -40.23 -88.81 25.90
C ARG A 11 -40.06 -88.42 27.38
N HIS A 12 -38.97 -87.72 27.64
CA HIS A 12 -39.06 -86.41 28.29
C HIS A 12 -38.57 -85.46 27.19
N ASP A 13 -39.35 -84.51 26.68
CA ASP A 13 -40.22 -83.59 27.42
C ASP A 13 -39.49 -82.99 28.64
N ALA A 14 -38.17 -82.77 28.45
CA ALA A 14 -37.49 -81.65 29.06
C ALA A 14 -37.86 -80.39 28.28
N GLU A 15 -39.14 -80.01 28.34
CA GLU A 15 -39.55 -78.60 28.24
C GLU A 15 -39.02 -77.87 29.48
N ALA A 16 -37.69 -77.78 29.57
CA ALA A 16 -37.03 -76.81 30.42
C ALA A 16 -37.33 -75.45 29.80
N GLY A 17 -38.49 -74.88 30.16
CA GLY A 17 -38.89 -73.56 29.71
C GLY A 17 -37.75 -72.59 29.98
N PHE A 18 -37.30 -71.89 28.93
CA PHE A 18 -36.18 -70.97 29.00
C PHE A 18 -36.30 -70.09 30.24
N SER A 19 -35.28 -70.12 31.09
CA SER A 19 -35.25 -69.24 32.26
C SER A 19 -35.34 -67.80 31.77
N VAL A 20 -36.20 -66.98 32.39
CA VAL A 20 -36.34 -65.56 32.03
C VAL A 20 -34.98 -64.86 32.07
N ILE A 21 -34.10 -65.27 32.99
CA ILE A 21 -32.72 -64.78 33.11
C ILE A 21 -31.87 -65.16 31.89
N GLU A 22 -32.04 -66.37 31.34
CA GLU A 22 -31.28 -66.83 30.17
C GLU A 22 -31.66 -66.04 28.91
N VAL A 23 -32.95 -65.76 28.72
CA VAL A 23 -33.43 -64.89 27.64
C VAL A 23 -32.92 -63.45 27.81
N MET A 24 -32.92 -62.91 29.04
CA MET A 24 -32.37 -61.58 29.32
C MET A 24 -30.86 -61.48 29.05
N VAL A 25 -30.07 -62.49 29.45
CA VAL A 25 -28.62 -62.52 29.18
C VAL A 25 -28.36 -62.69 27.68
N ALA A 26 -29.09 -63.57 26.98
CA ALA A 26 -28.96 -63.73 25.54
C ALA A 26 -29.29 -62.44 24.78
N MET A 27 -30.36 -61.73 25.16
CA MET A 27 -30.70 -60.42 24.60
C MET A 27 -29.64 -59.35 24.89
N MET A 28 -29.06 -59.33 26.10
CA MET A 28 -28.01 -58.39 26.46
C MET A 28 -26.72 -58.61 25.66
N VAL A 29 -26.26 -59.86 25.54
CA VAL A 29 -25.09 -60.22 24.72
C VAL A 29 -25.34 -59.90 23.24
N PHE A 30 -26.53 -60.24 22.72
CA PHE A 30 -26.92 -59.92 21.36
C PHE A 30 -26.96 -58.40 21.10
N ALA A 31 -27.47 -57.60 22.04
CA ALA A 31 -27.49 -56.14 21.93
C ALA A 31 -26.07 -55.54 21.87
N VAL A 32 -25.16 -55.99 22.75
CA VAL A 32 -23.75 -55.54 22.75
C VAL A 32 -23.04 -55.90 21.44
N MET A 33 -23.22 -57.14 20.96
CA MET A 33 -22.67 -57.57 19.66
C MET A 33 -23.24 -56.77 18.49
N SER A 34 -24.56 -56.51 18.49
CA SER A 34 -25.25 -55.74 17.45
C SER A 34 -24.75 -54.30 17.37
N ILE A 35 -24.50 -53.64 18.51
CA ILE A 35 -23.91 -52.30 18.56
C ILE A 35 -22.50 -52.30 17.96
N GLY A 36 -21.67 -53.30 18.29
CA GLY A 36 -20.33 -53.46 17.71
C GLY A 36 -20.35 -53.63 16.18
N ILE A 37 -21.25 -54.47 15.67
CA ILE A 37 -21.43 -54.68 14.22
C ILE A 37 -21.93 -53.40 13.54
N ALA A 38 -22.94 -52.73 14.11
CA ALA A 38 -23.48 -51.48 13.57
C ALA A 38 -22.42 -50.38 13.49
N TYR A 39 -21.58 -50.23 14.53
CA TYR A 39 -20.47 -49.27 14.54
C TYR A 39 -19.38 -49.64 13.52
N GLY A 40 -19.08 -50.93 13.35
CA GLY A 40 -18.17 -51.43 12.31
C GLY A 40 -18.67 -51.10 10.89
N ILE A 41 -19.96 -51.31 10.61
CA ILE A 41 -20.59 -50.96 9.33
C ILE A 41 -20.57 -49.44 9.11
N ALA A 42 -20.94 -48.64 10.11
CA ALA A 42 -20.92 -47.18 10.03
C ALA A 42 -19.51 -46.64 9.73
N ASN A 43 -18.48 -47.15 10.41
CA ASN A 43 -17.09 -46.77 10.14
C ASN A 43 -16.61 -47.18 8.75
N SER A 44 -17.00 -48.37 8.28
CA SER A 44 -16.68 -48.85 6.93
C SER A 44 -17.35 -47.99 5.84
N LEU A 45 -18.61 -47.59 6.04
CA LEU A 45 -19.33 -46.67 5.17
C LEU A 45 -18.67 -45.28 5.15
N GLN A 46 -18.33 -44.71 6.30
CA GLN A 46 -17.60 -43.43 6.37
C GLN A 46 -16.24 -43.47 5.69
N LEU A 47 -15.48 -44.57 5.87
CA LEU A 47 -14.20 -44.77 5.20
C LEU A 47 -14.38 -44.85 3.68
N THR A 48 -15.40 -45.58 3.21
CA THR A 48 -15.75 -45.69 1.79
C THR A 48 -16.15 -44.34 1.20
N GLN A 49 -16.95 -43.55 1.91
CA GLN A 49 -17.30 -42.18 1.51
C GLN A 49 -16.07 -41.26 1.46
N THR A 50 -15.16 -41.38 2.44
CA THR A 50 -13.91 -40.60 2.47
C THR A 50 -13.00 -40.95 1.29
N ASN A 51 -12.88 -42.24 0.95
CA ASN A 51 -12.10 -42.70 -0.21
C ASN A 51 -12.70 -42.19 -1.53
N ARG A 52 -14.02 -42.32 -1.73
CA ARG A 52 -14.73 -41.75 -2.90
C ARG A 52 -14.58 -40.24 -3.01
N GLY A 53 -14.60 -39.54 -1.88
CA GLY A 53 -14.32 -38.09 -1.82
C GLY A 53 -12.91 -37.78 -2.31
N ARG A 54 -11.91 -38.53 -1.84
CA ARG A 54 -10.51 -38.37 -2.28
C ARG A 54 -10.30 -38.73 -3.75
N GLU A 55 -10.92 -39.80 -4.25
CA GLU A 55 -10.90 -40.19 -5.67
C GLU A 55 -11.48 -39.07 -6.54
N THR A 56 -12.64 -38.54 -6.17
CA THR A 56 -13.29 -37.41 -6.86
C THR A 56 -12.41 -36.16 -6.82
N ALA A 57 -11.80 -35.86 -5.67
CA ALA A 57 -10.93 -34.71 -5.50
C ALA A 57 -9.65 -34.78 -6.36
N VAL A 58 -9.01 -35.96 -6.44
CA VAL A 58 -7.84 -36.17 -7.31
C VAL A 58 -8.22 -36.10 -8.79
N ALA A 59 -9.39 -36.63 -9.18
CA ALA A 59 -9.90 -36.51 -10.55
C ALA A 59 -10.16 -35.03 -10.93
N LEU A 60 -10.78 -34.25 -10.02
CA LEU A 60 -11.02 -32.82 -10.22
C LEU A 60 -9.71 -32.02 -10.36
N ALA A 61 -8.71 -32.28 -9.52
CA ALA A 61 -7.40 -31.63 -9.61
C ALA A 61 -6.68 -31.98 -10.94
N SER A 62 -6.72 -33.26 -11.34
CA SER A 62 -6.13 -33.72 -12.59
C SER A 62 -6.80 -33.04 -13.81
N GLN A 63 -8.13 -32.92 -13.78
CA GLN A 63 -8.89 -32.25 -14.84
C GLN A 63 -8.56 -30.75 -14.94
N ASP A 64 -8.36 -30.03 -13.83
CA ASP A 64 -7.95 -28.62 -13.89
C ASP A 64 -6.52 -28.50 -14.46
N ILE A 65 -5.57 -29.33 -14.00
CA ILE A 65 -4.20 -29.37 -14.53
C ILE A 65 -4.18 -29.63 -16.05
N ASP A 66 -4.98 -30.57 -16.56
CA ASP A 66 -5.05 -30.82 -18.00
C ASP A 66 -5.70 -29.67 -18.76
N THR A 67 -6.66 -28.96 -18.16
CA THR A 67 -7.23 -27.72 -18.71
C THR A 67 -6.17 -26.60 -18.75
N LEU A 68 -5.31 -26.50 -17.74
CA LEU A 68 -4.19 -25.55 -17.70
C LEU A 68 -3.11 -25.90 -18.75
N ARG A 69 -2.82 -27.20 -18.96
CA ARG A 69 -1.91 -27.66 -20.03
C ARG A 69 -2.45 -27.31 -21.42
N GLN A 70 -3.74 -27.53 -21.66
CA GLN A 70 -4.40 -27.12 -22.91
C GLN A 70 -4.37 -25.59 -23.08
N THR A 71 -4.61 -24.83 -22.01
CA THR A 71 -4.51 -23.36 -21.99
C THR A 71 -3.11 -22.87 -22.34
N ALA A 72 -2.08 -23.51 -21.77
CA ALA A 72 -0.67 -23.21 -22.08
C ALA A 72 -0.29 -23.54 -23.53
N ALA A 73 -0.80 -24.65 -24.05
CA ALA A 73 -0.49 -25.12 -25.41
C ALA A 73 -1.25 -24.38 -26.53
N ALA A 74 -2.37 -23.71 -26.21
CA ALA A 74 -3.25 -23.09 -27.21
C ALA A 74 -2.60 -21.98 -28.05
N SER A 75 -1.55 -21.33 -27.55
CA SER A 75 -0.69 -20.42 -28.32
C SER A 75 0.63 -20.16 -27.58
N THR A 76 1.61 -19.53 -28.23
CA THR A 76 2.87 -19.09 -27.59
C THR A 76 2.63 -18.21 -26.35
N GLY A 77 1.54 -17.42 -26.35
CA GLY A 77 1.12 -16.61 -25.19
C GLY A 77 0.20 -17.34 -24.20
N GLY A 78 -0.15 -18.61 -24.43
CA GLY A 78 -1.08 -19.39 -23.62
C GLY A 78 -0.60 -19.58 -22.18
N ILE A 79 0.72 -19.75 -21.98
CA ILE A 79 1.35 -19.92 -20.66
C ILE A 79 1.08 -18.74 -19.72
N PHE A 80 0.95 -17.52 -20.24
CA PHE A 80 0.63 -16.34 -19.43
C PHE A 80 -0.77 -16.45 -18.81
N LYS A 81 -1.72 -17.10 -19.48
CA LYS A 81 -3.11 -17.30 -19.01
C LYS A 81 -3.27 -18.39 -17.95
N VAL A 82 -2.22 -19.16 -17.64
CA VAL A 82 -2.20 -20.10 -16.51
C VAL A 82 -2.02 -19.29 -15.22
N LEU A 83 -3.11 -18.90 -14.58
CA LEU A 83 -3.12 -18.02 -13.40
C LEU A 83 -3.59 -18.74 -12.13
N SER A 84 -3.13 -18.28 -10.97
CA SER A 84 -3.67 -18.69 -9.67
C SER A 84 -5.18 -18.42 -9.57
N ARG A 85 -5.92 -19.23 -8.80
CA ARG A 85 -7.36 -19.04 -8.55
C ARG A 85 -7.75 -19.72 -7.25
N ALA A 86 -8.41 -19.02 -6.34
CA ALA A 86 -8.85 -19.59 -5.06
C ALA A 86 -10.17 -18.98 -4.57
N GLY A 87 -10.86 -19.68 -3.66
CA GLY A 87 -12.00 -19.16 -2.92
C GLY A 87 -13.36 -19.71 -3.35
N GLU A 88 -14.43 -19.04 -2.90
CA GLU A 88 -15.82 -19.49 -3.03
C GLU A 88 -16.25 -19.75 -4.48
N ASP A 89 -15.79 -18.93 -5.43
CA ASP A 89 -16.11 -19.04 -6.87
C ASP A 89 -15.40 -20.22 -7.58
N ASN A 90 -14.58 -20.98 -6.84
CA ASN A 90 -13.82 -22.11 -7.36
C ASN A 90 -14.34 -23.46 -6.84
N LYS A 91 -15.67 -23.55 -6.67
CA LYS A 91 -16.38 -24.73 -6.19
C LYS A 91 -17.03 -25.54 -7.31
N LYS A 92 -16.95 -26.87 -7.22
CA LYS A 92 -17.60 -27.86 -8.11
C LYS A 92 -18.40 -28.83 -7.25
N THR A 93 -19.70 -29.00 -7.52
CA THR A 93 -20.56 -29.94 -6.77
C THR A 93 -20.77 -31.22 -7.56
N ILE A 94 -20.38 -32.36 -6.97
CA ILE A 94 -20.49 -33.70 -7.58
C ILE A 94 -21.16 -34.64 -6.57
N GLY A 95 -22.25 -35.29 -6.98
CA GLY A 95 -22.96 -36.26 -6.14
C GLY A 95 -23.51 -35.69 -4.83
N GLY A 96 -23.83 -34.38 -4.79
CA GLY A 96 -24.28 -33.68 -3.59
C GLY A 96 -23.15 -33.22 -2.65
N VAL A 97 -21.88 -33.50 -2.98
CA VAL A 97 -20.71 -33.02 -2.23
C VAL A 97 -20.08 -31.85 -2.98
N THR A 98 -19.84 -30.74 -2.29
CA THR A 98 -19.15 -29.57 -2.85
C THR A 98 -17.65 -29.67 -2.59
N TYR A 99 -16.86 -29.56 -3.66
CA TYR A 99 -15.40 -29.54 -3.65
C TYR A 99 -14.91 -28.15 -4.02
N GLN A 100 -14.04 -27.55 -3.24
CA GLN A 100 -13.32 -26.32 -3.58
C GLN A 100 -11.97 -26.69 -4.17
N VAL A 101 -11.64 -26.20 -5.38
CA VAL A 101 -10.47 -26.62 -6.18
C VAL A 101 -9.51 -25.43 -6.33
N ASP A 102 -8.76 -25.10 -5.28
CA ASP A 102 -7.90 -23.92 -5.26
C ASP A 102 -6.54 -24.21 -5.91
N ARG A 103 -6.06 -23.31 -6.77
CA ARG A 103 -4.79 -23.45 -7.49
C ARG A 103 -3.83 -22.31 -7.22
N ALA A 104 -2.61 -22.66 -6.83
CA ALA A 104 -1.50 -21.73 -6.67
C ALA A 104 -0.52 -21.90 -7.84
N VAL A 105 -0.23 -20.81 -8.56
CA VAL A 105 0.64 -20.80 -9.74
C VAL A 105 1.80 -19.84 -9.52
N ARG A 106 3.02 -20.32 -9.79
CA ARG A 106 4.25 -19.53 -9.75
C ARG A 106 5.09 -19.80 -10.99
N TRP A 107 5.73 -18.77 -11.53
CA TRP A 107 6.83 -18.97 -12.46
C TRP A 107 8.02 -19.61 -11.75
N VAL A 108 8.72 -20.45 -12.51
CA VAL A 108 10.08 -20.93 -12.20
C VAL A 108 10.99 -20.45 -13.33
N GLN A 109 12.09 -19.81 -12.96
CA GLN A 109 13.08 -19.26 -13.88
C GLN A 109 14.27 -20.20 -14.07
N SER A 110 15.08 -19.99 -15.11
CA SER A 110 16.20 -20.86 -15.48
C SER A 110 17.33 -20.95 -14.43
N ASP A 111 17.35 -20.01 -13.48
CA ASP A 111 18.24 -19.95 -12.32
C ASP A 111 17.63 -20.61 -11.06
N GLY A 112 16.40 -21.14 -11.15
CA GLY A 112 15.66 -21.72 -10.04
C GLY A 112 14.87 -20.72 -9.19
N ALA A 113 14.90 -19.42 -9.51
CA ALA A 113 14.07 -18.42 -8.83
C ALA A 113 12.58 -18.68 -9.06
N THR A 114 11.73 -18.37 -8.08
CA THR A 114 10.28 -18.53 -8.19
C THR A 114 9.52 -17.31 -7.69
N GLY A 115 8.41 -16.98 -8.35
CA GLY A 115 7.58 -15.82 -8.01
C GLY A 115 6.26 -15.81 -8.79
N ALA A 116 5.35 -14.90 -8.45
CA ALA A 116 4.06 -14.78 -9.15
C ALA A 116 4.27 -14.39 -10.63
N CYS A 117 5.10 -13.37 -10.89
CA CYS A 117 5.42 -12.90 -12.25
C CYS A 117 6.76 -13.41 -12.80
N GLY A 118 7.58 -14.07 -11.97
CA GLY A 118 9.03 -14.17 -12.20
C GLY A 118 9.71 -12.89 -11.70
N THR A 119 10.75 -13.04 -10.87
CA THR A 119 11.33 -11.94 -10.08
C THR A 119 12.84 -11.80 -10.24
N SER A 120 13.50 -12.75 -10.91
CA SER A 120 14.93 -12.68 -11.22
C SER A 120 15.19 -12.29 -12.69
N ASN A 121 16.47 -12.22 -13.05
CA ASN A 121 16.93 -12.01 -14.43
C ASN A 121 16.97 -13.30 -15.26
N GLY A 122 16.72 -14.47 -14.66
CA GLY A 122 16.68 -15.76 -15.34
C GLY A 122 15.50 -15.87 -16.32
N LYS A 123 15.65 -16.67 -17.38
CA LYS A 123 14.58 -16.87 -18.37
C LYS A 123 13.37 -17.53 -17.73
N LEU A 124 12.16 -17.08 -18.08
CA LEU A 124 10.91 -17.77 -17.73
C LEU A 124 10.92 -19.19 -18.34
N ALA A 125 10.99 -20.23 -17.49
CA ALA A 125 11.18 -21.61 -17.95
C ALA A 125 9.86 -22.40 -17.97
N TYR A 126 9.13 -22.40 -16.85
CA TYR A 126 7.83 -23.07 -16.74
C TYR A 126 7.02 -22.49 -15.57
N LYS A 127 5.72 -22.79 -15.51
CA LYS A 127 4.89 -22.51 -14.33
C LYS A 127 4.75 -23.76 -13.46
N SER A 128 5.06 -23.63 -12.17
CA SER A 128 4.73 -24.62 -11.16
C SER A 128 3.30 -24.37 -10.69
N VAL A 129 2.48 -25.41 -10.73
CA VAL A 129 1.07 -25.40 -10.31
C VAL A 129 0.90 -26.36 -9.14
N VAL A 130 0.23 -25.91 -8.09
CA VAL A 130 -0.25 -26.75 -6.99
C VAL A 130 -1.76 -26.57 -6.88
N GLU A 131 -2.50 -27.59 -7.29
CA GLU A 131 -3.93 -27.75 -7.01
C GLU A 131 -4.10 -28.25 -5.58
N THR A 132 -5.10 -27.73 -4.87
CA THR A 132 -5.52 -28.18 -3.54
C THR A 132 -7.04 -28.26 -3.51
N VAL A 133 -7.55 -29.48 -3.38
CA VAL A 133 -8.99 -29.76 -3.39
C VAL A 133 -9.45 -30.05 -1.98
N THR A 134 -10.45 -29.30 -1.51
CA THR A 134 -11.00 -29.38 -0.15
C THR A 134 -12.49 -29.71 -0.19
N TRP A 135 -12.95 -30.63 0.66
CA TRP A 135 -14.35 -31.10 0.70
C TRP A 135 -14.81 -31.46 2.13
N PRO A 136 -16.12 -31.49 2.42
CA PRO A 136 -16.66 -31.90 3.72
C PRO A 136 -16.26 -33.33 4.10
N ASN A 137 -15.85 -33.55 5.36
CA ASN A 137 -15.51 -34.86 5.89
C ASN A 137 -16.73 -35.48 6.62
N PRO A 138 -17.15 -36.72 6.34
CA PRO A 138 -18.24 -37.40 7.05
C PRO A 138 -18.06 -37.54 8.57
N ARG A 139 -16.84 -37.37 9.09
CA ARG A 139 -16.50 -37.37 10.52
C ARG A 139 -16.49 -35.96 11.17
N GLY A 140 -16.86 -34.93 10.40
CA GLY A 140 -16.79 -33.52 10.80
C GLY A 140 -15.54 -32.82 10.27
N GLY A 141 -15.65 -31.50 10.07
CA GLY A 141 -14.60 -30.68 9.44
C GLY A 141 -14.49 -30.90 7.93
N SER A 142 -13.33 -30.59 7.37
CA SER A 142 -12.99 -30.78 5.96
C SER A 142 -11.82 -31.73 5.78
N SER A 143 -11.79 -32.39 4.63
CA SER A 143 -10.66 -33.15 4.10
C SER A 143 -10.03 -32.35 2.96
N THR A 144 -8.72 -32.53 2.75
CA THR A 144 -7.99 -31.88 1.66
C THR A 144 -7.01 -32.83 0.98
N THR A 145 -6.68 -32.58 -0.28
CA THR A 145 -5.63 -33.28 -1.04
C THR A 145 -5.02 -32.31 -2.04
N SER A 146 -3.72 -32.42 -2.29
CA SER A 146 -3.02 -31.57 -3.25
C SER A 146 -2.38 -32.38 -4.38
N VAL A 147 -2.30 -31.78 -5.57
CA VAL A 147 -1.64 -32.34 -6.76
C VAL A 147 -0.77 -31.26 -7.37
N SER A 148 0.50 -31.56 -7.64
CA SER A 148 1.46 -30.62 -8.23
C SER A 148 1.84 -31.00 -9.66
N SER A 149 1.97 -30.03 -10.55
CA SER A 149 2.52 -30.21 -11.91
C SER A 149 3.42 -29.04 -12.30
N ALA A 150 4.48 -29.32 -13.06
CA ALA A 150 5.07 -28.32 -13.93
C ALA A 150 4.22 -28.19 -15.21
N ILE A 151 4.07 -26.98 -15.73
CA ILE A 151 3.47 -26.68 -17.03
C ILE A 151 4.45 -25.82 -17.80
N ALA A 152 5.08 -26.41 -18.81
CA ALA A 152 5.95 -25.72 -19.74
C ALA A 152 5.11 -24.95 -20.79
N PRO A 153 5.64 -23.85 -21.37
CA PRO A 153 5.09 -23.27 -22.58
C PRO A 153 5.23 -24.23 -23.78
N SER A 154 4.44 -24.02 -24.83
CA SER A 154 4.52 -24.81 -26.08
C SER A 154 5.76 -24.51 -26.94
N ASP A 155 6.40 -23.35 -26.71
CA ASP A 155 7.62 -22.90 -27.37
C ASP A 155 8.42 -21.99 -26.40
N ALA A 156 9.59 -21.51 -26.80
CA ALA A 156 10.35 -20.53 -26.03
C ALA A 156 9.51 -19.27 -25.76
N VAL A 157 9.51 -18.80 -24.49
CA VAL A 157 8.79 -17.59 -24.09
C VAL A 157 9.36 -16.32 -24.75
N THR A 158 10.61 -16.35 -25.18
CA THR A 158 11.29 -15.26 -25.87
C THR A 158 12.41 -15.83 -26.75
N ASP A 159 12.54 -15.29 -27.96
CA ASP A 159 13.54 -15.68 -28.95
C ASP A 159 14.97 -15.39 -28.46
N PRO A 160 15.97 -16.25 -28.77
CA PRO A 160 17.32 -16.11 -28.20
C PRO A 160 18.05 -14.78 -28.43
N GLY A 161 17.67 -14.02 -29.48
CA GLY A 161 18.22 -12.70 -29.80
C GLY A 161 17.56 -11.53 -29.06
N TYR A 162 16.56 -11.78 -28.22
CA TYR A 162 15.73 -10.77 -27.58
C TYR A 162 15.64 -11.01 -26.07
N GLY A 163 15.24 -9.99 -25.31
CA GLY A 163 14.96 -10.08 -23.88
C GLY A 163 13.47 -10.06 -23.55
N THR A 164 13.16 -10.34 -22.29
CA THR A 164 11.79 -10.22 -21.74
C THR A 164 11.75 -9.11 -20.70
N VAL A 165 10.85 -8.14 -20.81
CA VAL A 165 10.53 -7.24 -19.69
C VAL A 165 9.40 -7.88 -18.89
N ILE A 166 9.64 -8.12 -17.60
CA ILE A 166 8.65 -8.68 -16.67
C ILE A 166 8.20 -7.55 -15.76
N ILE A 167 6.92 -7.18 -15.83
CA ILE A 167 6.34 -6.14 -15.01
C ILE A 167 5.54 -6.80 -13.90
N SER A 168 5.75 -6.38 -12.67
CA SER A 168 4.90 -6.71 -11.53
C SER A 168 4.38 -5.42 -10.91
N VAL A 169 3.09 -5.33 -10.64
CA VAL A 169 2.47 -4.16 -10.01
C VAL A 169 1.72 -4.59 -8.77
N THR A 170 2.01 -3.91 -7.66
CA THR A 170 1.38 -4.17 -6.35
C THR A 170 0.76 -2.90 -5.78
N THR A 171 -0.31 -3.06 -5.01
CA THR A 171 -1.01 -1.99 -4.30
C THR A 171 -0.27 -1.61 -3.00
N ALA A 172 -0.76 -0.59 -2.28
CA ALA A 172 -0.20 -0.20 -0.97
C ALA A 172 -0.36 -1.28 0.12
N SER A 173 -1.26 -2.25 -0.07
CA SER A 173 -1.40 -3.43 0.80
C SER A 173 -0.50 -4.60 0.40
N GLY A 174 0.29 -4.46 -0.67
CA GLY A 174 1.09 -5.55 -1.25
C GLY A 174 0.27 -6.58 -2.04
N ALA A 175 -1.02 -6.30 -2.28
CA ALA A 175 -1.86 -7.13 -3.14
C ALA A 175 -1.51 -6.90 -4.63
N PRO A 176 -1.76 -7.88 -5.52
CA PRO A 176 -1.58 -7.68 -6.96
C PRO A 176 -2.52 -6.59 -7.50
N ALA A 177 -2.00 -5.70 -8.34
CA ALA A 177 -2.78 -4.64 -8.99
C ALA A 177 -3.11 -5.03 -10.43
N ALA A 178 -4.34 -5.49 -10.68
CA ALA A 178 -4.82 -5.90 -12.00
C ALA A 178 -5.28 -4.70 -12.85
N GLY A 179 -5.26 -4.86 -14.19
CA GLY A 179 -5.77 -3.88 -15.15
C GLY A 179 -4.93 -2.61 -15.31
N VAL A 180 -3.72 -2.55 -14.73
CA VAL A 180 -2.80 -1.41 -14.86
C VAL A 180 -2.20 -1.43 -16.27
N GLY A 181 -2.40 -0.34 -17.02
CA GLY A 181 -1.88 -0.20 -18.38
C GLY A 181 -0.37 0.05 -18.36
N ILE A 182 0.37 -0.75 -19.12
CA ILE A 182 1.82 -0.67 -19.23
C ILE A 182 2.21 -0.11 -20.59
N SER A 183 3.16 0.83 -20.63
CA SER A 183 3.84 1.22 -21.86
C SER A 183 5.36 1.13 -21.71
N ILE A 184 6.03 0.78 -22.81
CA ILE A 184 7.48 0.59 -22.87
C ILE A 184 7.99 1.34 -24.10
N ALA A 185 8.89 2.29 -23.90
CA ALA A 185 9.47 3.12 -24.96
C ALA A 185 11.00 3.10 -24.86
N PRO A 186 11.74 2.98 -25.98
CA PRO A 186 13.20 3.01 -25.95
C PRO A 186 13.72 4.39 -25.50
N VAL A 187 14.77 4.39 -24.70
CA VAL A 187 15.47 5.62 -24.29
C VAL A 187 16.29 6.14 -25.48
N SER A 188 16.24 7.44 -25.73
CA SER A 188 17.03 8.07 -26.81
C SER A 188 18.53 7.85 -26.57
N GLY A 189 19.22 7.24 -27.54
CA GLY A 189 20.63 6.86 -27.43
C GLY A 189 20.88 5.52 -26.69
N GLY A 190 19.85 4.91 -26.09
CA GLY A 190 19.95 3.66 -25.32
C GLY A 190 20.01 2.36 -26.14
N GLY A 191 20.14 2.44 -27.48
CA GLY A 191 20.23 1.28 -28.38
C GLY A 191 18.96 0.46 -28.60
N GLY A 192 17.92 0.61 -27.77
CA GLY A 192 16.65 -0.10 -27.89
C GLY A 192 15.80 0.35 -29.09
N SER A 193 14.92 -0.53 -29.57
CA SER A 193 13.92 -0.24 -30.61
C SER A 193 12.48 -0.28 -30.07
N PRO A 194 11.51 0.40 -30.72
CA PRO A 194 10.09 0.33 -30.34
C PRO A 194 9.54 -1.10 -30.41
N LEU A 195 8.63 -1.44 -29.49
CA LEU A 195 7.96 -2.73 -29.48
C LEU A 195 6.97 -2.84 -30.66
N THR A 196 6.96 -3.99 -31.33
CA THR A 196 6.04 -4.30 -32.44
C THR A 196 4.71 -4.88 -31.98
N THR A 197 4.65 -5.41 -30.75
CA THR A 197 3.44 -5.96 -30.12
C THR A 197 3.03 -5.08 -28.94
N PRO A 198 1.75 -4.69 -28.82
CA PRO A 198 1.25 -3.97 -27.65
C PRO A 198 1.43 -4.78 -26.37
N VAL A 199 1.92 -4.13 -25.31
CA VAL A 199 1.98 -4.72 -23.97
C VAL A 199 0.57 -4.74 -23.38
N LEU A 200 0.14 -5.87 -22.85
CA LEU A 200 -1.17 -6.00 -22.21
C LEU A 200 -1.17 -5.32 -20.83
N PRO A 201 -2.34 -4.86 -20.33
CA PRO A 201 -2.48 -4.49 -18.93
C PRO A 201 -2.15 -5.66 -17.99
N THR A 202 -1.90 -5.37 -16.72
CA THR A 202 -1.64 -6.42 -15.72
C THR A 202 -2.80 -7.39 -15.54
N ASP A 203 -2.48 -8.66 -15.33
CA ASP A 203 -3.43 -9.72 -14.99
C ASP A 203 -3.86 -9.69 -13.51
N ASP A 204 -4.72 -10.63 -13.12
CA ASP A 204 -5.22 -10.79 -11.74
C ASP A 204 -4.11 -11.11 -10.70
N GLN A 205 -2.91 -11.47 -11.15
CA GLN A 205 -1.72 -11.65 -10.33
C GLN A 205 -0.80 -10.42 -10.33
N GLY A 206 -1.24 -9.30 -10.92
CA GLY A 206 -0.50 -8.04 -11.02
C GLY A 206 0.63 -8.09 -12.04
N CYS A 207 0.65 -9.08 -12.94
CA CYS A 207 1.76 -9.32 -13.85
C CYS A 207 1.46 -8.83 -15.26
N SER A 208 2.45 -8.26 -15.92
CA SER A 208 2.44 -8.03 -17.38
C SER A 208 3.82 -8.35 -17.96
N TYR A 209 3.86 -8.65 -19.26
CA TYR A 209 5.03 -9.19 -19.93
C TYR A 209 5.18 -8.55 -21.32
N ALA A 210 6.37 -8.05 -21.61
CA ALA A 210 6.79 -7.79 -22.99
C ALA A 210 7.85 -8.82 -23.37
N VAL A 211 7.49 -9.72 -24.27
CA VAL A 211 8.40 -10.71 -24.87
C VAL A 211 9.01 -10.16 -26.15
N ASN A 212 10.11 -10.76 -26.59
CA ASN A 212 10.80 -10.39 -27.82
C ASN A 212 11.18 -8.89 -27.89
N VAL A 213 11.60 -8.32 -26.77
CA VAL A 213 12.08 -6.93 -26.68
C VAL A 213 13.55 -6.88 -27.13
N THR A 214 13.87 -6.01 -28.08
CA THR A 214 15.26 -5.83 -28.54
C THR A 214 16.16 -5.37 -27.39
N GLN A 215 17.43 -5.76 -27.39
CA GLN A 215 18.37 -5.28 -26.36
C GLN A 215 18.52 -3.75 -26.40
N GLY A 216 18.75 -3.14 -25.24
CA GLY A 216 18.89 -1.69 -25.05
C GLY A 216 18.14 -1.17 -23.83
N ASP A 217 18.19 0.15 -23.61
CA ASP A 217 17.54 0.81 -22.48
C ASP A 217 16.12 1.30 -22.81
N TYR A 218 15.22 1.12 -21.85
CA TYR A 218 13.81 1.43 -21.96
C TYR A 218 13.29 2.26 -20.79
N THR A 219 12.32 3.13 -21.07
CA THR A 219 11.43 3.70 -20.06
C THR A 219 10.19 2.83 -19.98
N VAL A 220 9.86 2.35 -18.79
CA VAL A 220 8.63 1.59 -18.50
C VAL A 220 7.71 2.48 -17.67
N THR A 221 6.46 2.59 -18.09
CA THR A 221 5.45 3.43 -17.44
C THR A 221 4.24 2.58 -17.05
N ALA A 222 3.83 2.67 -15.78
CA ALA A 222 2.60 2.07 -15.27
C ALA A 222 1.54 3.17 -15.08
N ASN A 223 0.37 2.99 -15.70
CA ASN A 223 -0.71 3.97 -15.70
C ASN A 223 -2.08 3.31 -15.52
N ALA A 224 -2.86 3.85 -14.59
CA ALA A 224 -4.27 3.54 -14.38
C ALA A 224 -4.97 4.84 -13.95
N GLY A 225 -6.24 4.99 -14.32
CA GLY A 225 -7.01 6.20 -14.02
C GLY A 225 -7.11 6.46 -12.51
N GLY A 226 -6.53 7.57 -12.05
CA GLY A 226 -6.49 7.91 -10.62
C GLY A 226 -5.46 7.13 -9.79
N GLY A 227 -4.60 6.33 -10.41
CA GLY A 227 -3.48 5.66 -9.75
C GLY A 227 -2.34 6.61 -9.38
N ILE A 228 -1.48 6.21 -8.45
CA ILE A 228 -0.30 6.95 -7.98
C ILE A 228 0.76 5.98 -7.44
N ASP A 229 2.05 6.31 -7.54
CA ASP A 229 3.15 5.56 -6.91
C ASP A 229 3.62 6.16 -5.58
N THR A 230 4.54 5.46 -4.92
CA THR A 230 5.12 5.84 -3.62
C THR A 230 5.92 7.14 -3.61
N ASN A 231 6.31 7.68 -4.78
CA ASN A 231 6.97 8.97 -4.95
C ASN A 231 5.96 10.06 -5.42
N GLN A 232 4.67 9.80 -5.23
CA GLN A 232 3.55 10.64 -5.69
C GLN A 232 3.47 10.80 -7.22
N GLY A 233 4.09 9.88 -7.98
CA GLY A 233 4.13 9.90 -9.44
C GLY A 233 2.80 9.50 -10.10
N GLN A 234 2.34 10.30 -11.06
CA GLN A 234 1.15 10.05 -11.87
C GLN A 234 1.42 10.42 -13.35
N PRO A 235 1.65 9.46 -14.26
CA PRO A 235 1.81 8.01 -14.04
C PRO A 235 3.11 7.65 -13.32
N SER A 236 3.28 6.39 -12.93
CA SER A 236 4.56 5.88 -12.42
C SER A 236 5.51 5.55 -13.55
N VAL A 237 6.78 5.93 -13.42
CA VAL A 237 7.80 5.80 -14.47
C VAL A 237 9.10 5.25 -13.89
N GLN A 238 9.67 4.24 -14.54
CA GLN A 238 11.03 3.76 -14.26
C GLN A 238 11.88 3.83 -15.52
N SER A 239 13.07 4.44 -15.40
CA SER A 239 14.02 4.63 -16.49
C SER A 239 15.42 4.92 -15.94
N PRO A 240 16.51 4.41 -16.55
CA PRO A 240 16.52 3.41 -17.62
C PRO A 240 16.31 1.98 -17.07
N ILE A 241 15.61 1.14 -17.84
CA ILE A 241 15.53 -0.30 -17.66
C ILE A 241 16.32 -0.96 -18.80
N SER A 242 17.47 -1.57 -18.49
CA SER A 242 18.32 -2.23 -19.48
C SER A 242 17.83 -3.65 -19.80
N VAL A 243 17.56 -3.90 -21.08
CA VAL A 243 17.15 -5.21 -21.61
C VAL A 243 18.35 -5.85 -22.33
N THR A 244 18.64 -7.11 -22.04
CA THR A 244 19.72 -7.89 -22.67
C THR A 244 19.14 -9.11 -23.38
N ALA A 245 19.69 -9.45 -24.56
CA ALA A 245 19.30 -10.64 -25.31
C ALA A 245 19.48 -11.91 -24.48
N GLY A 246 18.44 -12.76 -24.45
CA GLY A 246 18.42 -13.98 -23.67
C GLY A 246 18.30 -13.79 -22.15
N ALA A 247 17.95 -12.60 -21.65
CA ALA A 247 17.73 -12.33 -20.23
C ALA A 247 16.33 -11.75 -19.97
N SER A 248 15.91 -11.81 -18.70
CA SER A 248 14.72 -11.11 -18.22
C SER A 248 15.11 -9.83 -17.47
N ALA A 249 14.33 -8.77 -17.65
CA ALA A 249 14.44 -7.50 -16.96
C ALA A 249 13.20 -7.32 -16.06
N PRO A 250 13.29 -7.61 -14.74
CA PRO A 250 12.17 -7.41 -13.82
C PRO A 250 12.00 -5.92 -13.50
N VAL A 251 10.76 -5.43 -13.54
CA VAL A 251 10.37 -4.03 -13.28
C VAL A 251 9.22 -4.01 -12.28
N PRO A 252 9.52 -3.93 -10.97
CA PRO A 252 8.50 -3.92 -9.92
C PRO A 252 7.97 -2.51 -9.67
N PHE A 253 6.65 -2.34 -9.76
CA PHE A 253 5.94 -1.12 -9.39
C PHE A 253 5.13 -1.32 -8.11
N VAL A 254 5.08 -0.26 -7.31
CA VAL A 254 4.08 -0.09 -6.26
C VAL A 254 3.16 1.04 -6.72
N TYR A 255 1.93 0.72 -7.12
CA TYR A 255 0.99 1.63 -7.77
C TYR A 255 -0.43 1.30 -7.33
N ASP A 256 -1.13 2.27 -6.77
CA ASP A 256 -2.45 2.08 -6.15
C ASP A 256 -3.38 3.26 -6.43
N GLN A 257 -4.68 3.13 -6.19
CA GLN A 257 -5.65 4.20 -6.34
C GLN A 257 -5.38 5.32 -5.31
N ALA A 258 -5.13 6.54 -5.79
CA ALA A 258 -4.78 7.66 -4.93
C ALA A 258 -5.87 7.96 -3.89
N SER A 259 -5.45 8.18 -2.65
CA SER A 259 -6.29 8.83 -1.64
C SER A 259 -6.36 10.34 -1.95
N ARG A 260 -7.47 10.99 -1.59
CA ARG A 260 -7.64 12.45 -1.77
C ARG A 260 -7.44 13.15 -0.44
N LEU A 261 -6.24 13.66 -0.22
CA LEU A 261 -5.89 14.36 1.00
C LEU A 261 -6.28 15.84 0.90
N THR A 262 -7.25 16.24 1.71
CA THR A 262 -7.71 17.63 1.83
C THR A 262 -6.95 18.33 2.96
N LEU A 263 -6.32 19.44 2.65
CA LEU A 263 -5.42 20.14 3.56
C LEU A 263 -6.09 21.35 4.21
N GLN A 264 -5.93 21.49 5.52
CA GLN A 264 -6.55 22.54 6.33
C GLN A 264 -5.49 23.40 7.03
N TYR A 265 -5.14 24.53 6.42
CA TYR A 265 -4.07 25.40 6.92
C TYR A 265 -4.58 26.43 7.93
N ALA A 266 -3.89 26.58 9.07
CA ALA A 266 -4.16 27.63 10.05
C ALA A 266 -5.67 27.77 10.39
N THR A 267 -6.34 26.64 10.64
CA THR A 267 -7.79 26.55 10.86
C THR A 267 -8.24 27.52 11.96
N GLY A 268 -9.37 28.19 11.77
CA GLY A 268 -9.92 29.17 12.71
C GLY A 268 -9.36 30.61 12.63
N HIS A 269 -8.19 30.83 12.01
CA HIS A 269 -7.51 32.13 12.06
C HIS A 269 -7.85 33.12 10.92
N GLN A 270 -8.52 32.67 9.86
CA GLN A 270 -8.84 33.49 8.66
C GLN A 270 -7.61 34.19 8.04
N ALA A 271 -6.44 33.55 8.14
CA ALA A 271 -5.17 34.11 7.70
C ALA A 271 -4.99 33.95 6.18
N THR A 272 -4.28 34.89 5.54
CA THR A 272 -3.75 34.72 4.19
C THR A 272 -2.53 33.80 4.23
N LEU A 273 -2.41 32.88 3.27
CA LEU A 273 -1.27 31.98 3.14
C LEU A 273 -0.28 32.51 2.07
N PRO A 274 0.99 32.09 2.08
CA PRO A 274 1.94 32.50 1.04
C PRO A 274 1.64 31.78 -0.28
N THR A 275 1.66 32.49 -1.41
CA THR A 275 1.31 31.91 -2.71
C THR A 275 2.30 30.86 -3.18
N ASN A 276 3.55 30.92 -2.70
CA ASN A 276 4.63 30.02 -3.09
C ASN A 276 5.01 28.99 -2.01
N MET A 277 4.14 28.75 -1.01
CA MET A 277 4.39 27.80 0.07
C MET A 277 4.14 26.34 -0.38
N PRO A 278 5.16 25.46 -0.40
CA PRO A 278 4.94 24.03 -0.59
C PRO A 278 4.38 23.39 0.70
N THR A 279 4.12 22.09 0.67
CA THR A 279 3.78 21.32 1.87
C THR A 279 4.54 20.01 1.84
N THR A 280 5.10 19.60 2.97
CA THR A 280 5.82 18.34 3.08
C THR A 280 4.95 17.31 3.76
N LEU A 281 4.78 16.16 3.09
CA LEU A 281 4.18 14.96 3.64
C LEU A 281 5.29 14.07 4.20
N SER A 282 5.05 13.46 5.35
CA SER A 282 5.99 12.56 6.03
C SER A 282 5.30 11.25 6.35
N SER A 283 5.78 10.16 5.74
CA SER A 283 5.28 8.80 5.95
C SER A 283 6.43 7.91 6.42
N THR A 284 6.19 7.02 7.41
CA THR A 284 7.22 6.07 7.86
C THR A 284 7.60 5.07 6.76
N ALA A 285 6.65 4.72 5.88
CA ALA A 285 6.90 3.83 4.75
C ALA A 285 7.36 4.57 3.47
N GLY A 286 6.98 5.84 3.29
CA GLY A 286 7.26 6.63 2.09
C GLY A 286 8.45 7.60 2.18
N GLY A 287 8.87 7.98 3.38
CA GLY A 287 9.85 9.06 3.57
C GLY A 287 9.19 10.44 3.52
N LEU A 288 9.84 11.39 2.83
CA LEU A 288 9.43 12.79 2.76
C LEU A 288 9.11 13.22 1.33
N ASP A 289 7.86 13.62 1.08
CA ASP A 289 7.40 14.12 -0.22
C ASP A 289 7.06 15.61 -0.14
N THR A 290 7.53 16.40 -1.10
CA THR A 290 7.15 17.83 -1.21
C THR A 290 6.08 18.03 -2.27
N ILE A 291 4.85 18.26 -1.81
CA ILE A 291 3.68 18.52 -2.67
C ILE A 291 3.47 20.02 -2.92
N ARG A 292 2.76 20.33 -4.00
CA ARG A 292 2.33 21.68 -4.37
C ARG A 292 0.81 21.78 -4.22
N PRO A 293 0.28 22.31 -3.10
CA PRO A 293 -1.17 22.35 -2.84
C PRO A 293 -1.94 23.31 -3.77
N TRP A 294 -1.24 24.21 -4.46
CA TRP A 294 -1.75 25.11 -5.50
C TRP A 294 -0.59 25.53 -6.43
N ASP A 295 -0.87 26.38 -7.42
CA ASP A 295 0.17 26.93 -8.30
C ASP A 295 1.11 27.88 -7.54
N LEU A 296 2.30 27.37 -7.19
CA LEU A 296 3.34 28.11 -6.46
C LEU A 296 4.05 29.18 -7.30
N ALA A 297 3.81 29.24 -8.62
CA ALA A 297 4.32 30.31 -9.48
C ALA A 297 3.41 31.55 -9.51
N SER A 298 2.18 31.45 -9.02
CA SER A 298 1.23 32.55 -9.05
C SER A 298 1.61 33.70 -8.11
N THR A 299 1.53 34.93 -8.63
CA THR A 299 1.82 36.17 -7.90
C THR A 299 0.56 36.87 -7.37
N SER A 300 -0.62 36.42 -7.82
CA SER A 300 -1.93 37.05 -7.57
C SER A 300 -2.94 36.13 -6.88
N LEU A 301 -2.62 34.83 -6.72
CA LEU A 301 -3.50 33.88 -6.03
C LEU A 301 -3.74 34.30 -4.58
N ASN A 302 -5.02 34.36 -4.19
CA ASN A 302 -5.41 34.63 -2.81
C ASN A 302 -5.83 33.31 -2.14
N VAL A 303 -4.91 32.72 -1.37
CA VAL A 303 -5.16 31.51 -0.58
C VAL A 303 -5.31 31.91 0.88
N THR A 304 -6.27 31.31 1.60
CA THR A 304 -6.56 31.64 3.01
C THR A 304 -6.79 30.38 3.83
N SER A 305 -6.92 30.50 5.16
CA SER A 305 -7.35 29.40 6.04
C SER A 305 -8.68 28.74 5.65
N ALA A 306 -9.52 29.42 4.87
CA ALA A 306 -10.78 28.87 4.35
C ALA A 306 -10.59 28.03 3.08
N SER A 307 -9.44 28.13 2.40
CA SER A 307 -9.11 27.33 1.23
C SER A 307 -8.87 25.87 1.62
N ARG A 308 -9.46 24.93 0.87
CA ARG A 308 -9.38 23.48 1.10
C ARG A 308 -8.78 22.77 -0.12
N PRO A 309 -7.49 22.96 -0.44
CA PRO A 309 -6.87 22.27 -1.56
C PRO A 309 -6.87 20.75 -1.30
N SER A 310 -7.12 19.97 -2.35
CA SER A 310 -7.17 18.52 -2.30
C SER A 310 -6.17 17.94 -3.29
N VAL A 311 -5.23 17.14 -2.79
CA VAL A 311 -4.16 16.53 -3.57
C VAL A 311 -4.31 15.01 -3.62
N PRO A 312 -3.95 14.35 -4.74
CA PRO A 312 -3.80 12.90 -4.75
C PRO A 312 -2.54 12.53 -3.94
N VAL A 313 -2.66 11.50 -3.09
CA VAL A 313 -1.51 10.94 -2.35
C VAL A 313 -1.55 9.42 -2.37
N PHE A 314 -0.37 8.80 -2.35
CA PHE A 314 -0.24 7.35 -2.20
C PHE A 314 -0.84 6.88 -0.87
N PRO A 315 -1.68 5.82 -0.81
CA PRO A 315 -2.37 5.42 0.40
C PRO A 315 -1.47 4.58 1.33
N PHE A 316 -0.38 5.15 1.87
CA PHE A 316 0.47 4.45 2.84
C PHE A 316 -0.34 4.04 4.08
N THR A 317 -0.22 2.78 4.46
CA THR A 317 -0.85 2.22 5.68
C THR A 317 -0.33 2.86 6.96
N SER A 318 0.88 3.43 6.95
CA SER A 318 1.42 4.26 8.04
C SER A 318 0.81 5.66 8.12
N GLY A 319 -0.01 6.07 7.14
CA GLY A 319 -0.53 7.43 7.03
C GLY A 319 0.55 8.49 6.78
N TYR A 320 0.15 9.76 6.95
CA TYR A 320 1.01 10.94 6.79
C TYR A 320 0.95 11.87 8.00
N THR A 321 2.10 12.38 8.41
CA THR A 321 2.22 13.65 9.15
C THR A 321 2.44 14.76 8.13
N VAL A 322 1.84 15.94 8.32
CA VAL A 322 1.87 17.04 7.34
C VAL A 322 2.49 18.31 7.93
N TYR A 323 3.43 18.91 7.20
CA TYR A 323 4.14 20.14 7.59
C TYR A 323 3.94 21.24 6.54
N ALA A 324 3.62 22.46 6.98
CA ALA A 324 3.60 23.62 6.09
C ALA A 324 5.02 24.01 5.67
N GLY A 325 5.25 24.32 4.39
CA GLY A 325 6.58 24.67 3.89
C GLY A 325 7.49 23.46 3.64
N PRO A 326 8.74 23.70 3.21
CA PRO A 326 9.71 22.65 2.89
C PRO A 326 10.35 22.10 4.17
N TYR A 327 10.03 20.87 4.57
CA TYR A 327 10.73 20.16 5.64
C TYR A 327 11.80 19.21 5.05
N SER A 328 12.99 19.23 5.64
CA SER A 328 14.08 18.31 5.29
C SER A 328 14.96 18.03 6.51
N ASN A 329 15.11 16.74 6.83
CA ASN A 329 16.03 16.23 7.83
C ASN A 329 17.38 15.77 7.24
N THR A 330 17.67 16.08 5.97
CA THR A 330 18.95 15.71 5.33
C THR A 330 20.12 16.34 6.09
N PRO A 331 21.13 15.55 6.52
CA PRO A 331 22.32 16.10 7.17
C PRO A 331 23.11 17.01 6.22
N GLY A 332 23.09 18.32 6.48
CA GLY A 332 23.82 19.30 5.69
C GLY A 332 23.36 20.73 5.96
N ALA A 333 24.30 21.62 6.32
CA ALA A 333 24.04 23.01 6.71
C ALA A 333 23.61 23.94 5.55
N SER A 334 23.22 23.39 4.40
CA SER A 334 22.65 24.11 3.25
C SER A 334 21.40 23.44 2.67
N THR A 335 20.99 22.28 3.21
CA THR A 335 19.88 21.47 2.71
C THR A 335 18.88 21.07 3.80
N SER A 336 19.24 21.18 5.08
CA SER A 336 18.34 20.95 6.20
C SER A 336 17.32 22.08 6.36
N CYS A 337 16.08 21.71 6.67
CA CYS A 337 15.04 22.64 7.10
C CYS A 337 14.17 21.98 8.16
N LEU A 338 14.44 22.29 9.43
CA LEU A 338 13.86 21.61 10.58
C LEU A 338 12.73 22.41 11.24
N SER A 339 12.78 23.75 11.20
CA SER A 339 11.75 24.62 11.80
C SER A 339 10.31 24.25 11.46
N PRO A 340 9.97 23.85 10.21
CA PRO A 340 8.59 23.46 9.84
C PRO A 340 8.00 22.26 10.58
N ASN A 341 8.83 21.40 11.17
CA ASN A 341 8.38 20.23 11.94
C ASN A 341 8.34 20.58 13.44
N PRO A 342 7.16 20.65 14.07
CA PRO A 342 7.01 20.87 15.50
C PRO A 342 7.90 19.98 16.38
N SER A 343 8.02 18.68 16.08
CA SER A 343 8.81 17.74 16.89
C SER A 343 10.33 18.01 16.87
N SER A 344 10.82 18.88 15.97
CA SER A 344 12.21 19.35 15.98
C SER A 344 12.48 20.42 17.05
N TRP A 345 11.44 21.03 17.63
CA TRP A 345 11.54 22.04 18.68
C TRP A 345 11.65 21.38 20.07
N SER A 346 12.77 20.68 20.27
CA SER A 346 13.04 19.86 21.45
C SER A 346 13.55 20.62 22.67
N THR A 347 14.03 21.86 22.49
CA THR A 347 14.38 22.76 23.59
C THR A 347 13.10 23.31 24.24
N PRO A 348 12.89 23.21 25.56
CA PRO A 348 11.72 23.78 26.21
C PRO A 348 11.61 25.30 26.03
N ASP A 349 10.38 25.83 25.99
CA ASP A 349 10.09 27.26 26.09
C ASP A 349 10.07 27.75 27.57
N ALA A 350 9.63 29.00 27.81
CA ALA A 350 9.57 29.58 29.15
C ALA A 350 8.52 28.90 30.05
N GLU A 351 7.48 28.34 29.42
CA GLU A 351 6.41 27.53 30.01
C GLU A 351 6.81 26.05 30.17
N ASN A 352 8.05 25.70 29.81
CA ASN A 352 8.63 24.35 29.83
C ASN A 352 7.91 23.35 28.90
N ALA A 353 7.28 23.84 27.84
CA ALA A 353 6.68 23.03 26.78
C ALA A 353 7.68 22.76 25.65
N ILE A 354 7.53 21.60 24.99
CA ILE A 354 8.28 21.19 23.80
C ILE A 354 7.33 21.01 22.61
N GLY A 355 7.86 20.99 21.40
CA GLY A 355 7.06 20.80 20.20
C GLY A 355 6.64 19.33 20.03
N VAL A 356 5.38 19.12 19.66
CA VAL A 356 4.78 17.78 19.53
C VAL A 356 4.45 17.52 18.06
N SER A 357 4.77 16.34 17.54
CA SER A 357 4.43 15.96 16.16
C SER A 357 2.93 16.13 15.90
N PRO A 358 2.52 16.70 14.75
CA PRO A 358 1.13 16.65 14.31
C PRO A 358 0.62 15.20 14.25
N PRO A 359 -0.69 14.97 14.43
CA PRO A 359 -1.28 13.64 14.39
C PRO A 359 -1.14 13.03 12.99
N THR A 360 -0.90 11.72 12.95
CA THR A 360 -0.80 10.99 11.69
C THR A 360 -2.18 10.77 11.09
N VAL A 361 -2.35 11.20 9.84
CA VAL A 361 -3.59 11.06 9.08
C VAL A 361 -3.54 9.78 8.26
N ALA A 362 -4.43 8.84 8.58
CA ALA A 362 -4.59 7.61 7.82
C ALA A 362 -5.11 7.92 6.40
N THR A 363 -4.63 7.16 5.43
CA THR A 363 -5.09 7.20 4.02
C THR A 363 -5.41 5.79 3.56
N ALA A 364 -6.38 5.66 2.66
CA ALA A 364 -6.81 4.38 2.12
C ALA A 364 -7.11 4.52 0.61
N PRO A 365 -6.94 3.44 -0.19
CA PRO A 365 -7.09 3.52 -1.64
C PRO A 365 -8.47 4.07 -2.05
N GLY A 366 -8.46 5.10 -2.90
CA GLY A 366 -9.68 5.77 -3.37
C GLY A 366 -10.51 6.53 -2.33
N GLN A 367 -10.13 6.52 -1.05
CA GLN A 367 -10.87 7.21 0.02
C GLN A 367 -10.34 8.65 0.25
N PRO A 368 -11.21 9.62 0.56
CA PRO A 368 -10.79 10.95 0.98
C PRO A 368 -10.30 10.94 2.43
N SER A 369 -9.27 11.74 2.70
CA SER A 369 -8.75 12.02 4.04
C SER A 369 -8.60 13.52 4.24
N THR A 370 -8.52 13.97 5.49
CA THR A 370 -8.35 15.38 5.86
C THR A 370 -7.18 15.51 6.82
N ALA A 371 -6.31 16.50 6.60
CA ALA A 371 -5.20 16.83 7.48
C ALA A 371 -5.22 18.32 7.86
N ASP A 372 -5.16 18.59 9.16
CA ASP A 372 -4.84 19.92 9.67
C ASP A 372 -3.34 20.16 9.56
N VAL A 373 -2.98 21.29 8.97
CA VAL A 373 -1.61 21.73 8.75
C VAL A 373 -1.34 22.89 9.70
N GLN A 374 -0.66 22.56 10.80
CA GLN A 374 -0.26 23.51 11.82
C GLN A 374 0.68 24.58 11.23
N MET A 375 0.46 25.83 11.64
CA MET A 375 1.19 27.00 11.18
C MET A 375 1.20 28.06 12.28
N GLY A 376 2.21 28.91 12.29
CA GLY A 376 2.16 30.12 13.09
C GLY A 376 1.39 31.23 12.36
N VAL A 377 0.66 32.05 13.11
CA VAL A 377 -0.11 33.18 12.58
C VAL A 377 0.36 34.48 13.23
N ALA A 378 0.46 35.55 12.44
CA ALA A 378 0.78 36.89 12.91
C ALA A 378 -0.02 37.95 12.15
N THR A 379 -0.22 39.12 12.77
CA THR A 379 -0.68 40.33 12.09
C THR A 379 0.49 41.21 11.68
N VAL A 380 0.35 41.88 10.54
CA VAL A 380 1.29 42.89 10.02
C VAL A 380 0.50 44.16 9.69
N THR A 381 0.86 45.31 10.26
CA THR A 381 0.14 46.60 10.11
C THR A 381 0.90 47.60 9.24
N GLY A 382 0.22 48.58 8.66
CA GLY A 382 0.84 49.59 7.78
C GLY A 382 1.18 49.06 6.38
N VAL A 383 0.48 48.01 5.92
CA VAL A 383 0.79 47.27 4.69
C VAL A 383 -0.24 47.40 3.57
N LYS A 384 -1.23 48.31 3.70
CA LYS A 384 -2.25 48.50 2.65
C LYS A 384 -1.62 48.82 1.29
N GLY A 385 -2.00 48.08 0.25
CA GLY A 385 -1.47 48.22 -1.11
C GLY A 385 -0.02 47.75 -1.28
N ARG A 386 0.52 46.99 -0.32
CA ARG A 386 1.89 46.45 -0.35
C ARG A 386 1.85 44.92 -0.33
N TYR A 387 2.86 44.31 -0.95
CA TYR A 387 3.15 42.89 -0.81
C TYR A 387 3.89 42.67 0.51
N VAL A 388 3.55 41.60 1.22
CA VAL A 388 4.33 41.11 2.36
C VAL A 388 5.25 39.97 1.89
N THR A 389 6.48 39.96 2.38
CA THR A 389 7.46 38.89 2.14
C THR A 389 8.12 38.52 3.46
N ALA A 390 8.09 37.24 3.81
CA ALA A 390 8.78 36.69 4.97
C ALA A 390 9.97 35.86 4.49
N VAL A 391 11.16 36.11 5.04
CA VAL A 391 12.39 35.34 4.74
C VAL A 391 12.84 34.67 6.03
N SER A 392 13.13 33.37 6.03
CA SER A 392 13.63 32.70 7.24
C SER A 392 14.96 33.29 7.67
N SER A 393 15.15 33.46 8.97
CA SER A 393 16.41 33.95 9.52
C SER A 393 17.53 32.93 9.34
N VAL A 394 18.71 33.39 8.91
CA VAL A 394 19.96 32.62 8.97
C VAL A 394 20.47 32.47 10.40
N ASN A 395 20.02 33.34 11.30
CA ASN A 395 20.25 33.32 12.74
C ASN A 395 18.90 33.05 13.44
N PRO A 396 18.47 31.78 13.58
CA PRO A 396 17.22 31.44 14.24
C PRO A 396 17.23 31.86 15.73
N ALA A 397 16.05 32.10 16.30
CA ALA A 397 15.94 32.45 17.71
C ALA A 397 16.21 31.24 18.63
N ALA A 398 16.40 31.50 19.93
CA ALA A 398 16.67 30.43 20.90
C ALA A 398 15.55 29.39 20.94
N GLY A 399 15.89 28.13 20.65
CA GLY A 399 14.96 26.99 20.61
C GLY A 399 14.38 26.66 19.23
N ASP A 400 14.50 27.57 18.24
CA ASP A 400 14.17 27.27 16.85
C ASP A 400 15.29 26.40 16.22
N PRO A 401 14.99 25.18 15.74
CA PRO A 401 15.99 24.28 15.16
C PRO A 401 16.53 24.76 13.79
N GLY A 402 15.92 25.80 13.22
CA GLY A 402 16.41 26.51 12.05
C GLY A 402 16.07 25.88 10.70
N CYS A 403 16.28 26.68 9.65
CA CYS A 403 16.16 26.25 8.27
C CYS A 403 17.34 26.76 7.43
N ALA A 404 18.36 25.91 7.31
CA ALA A 404 19.62 26.25 6.67
C ALA A 404 19.53 26.28 5.13
N ALA A 405 18.57 25.54 4.55
CA ALA A 405 18.18 25.68 3.14
C ALA A 405 17.56 27.05 2.80
N GLY A 406 17.04 27.75 3.81
CA GLY A 406 16.32 29.01 3.66
C GLY A 406 14.90 28.87 3.11
N MET A 407 14.02 29.76 3.53
CA MET A 407 12.66 29.90 3.02
C MET A 407 12.39 31.36 2.66
N THR A 408 11.65 31.58 1.58
CA THR A 408 11.06 32.89 1.24
C THR A 408 9.60 32.68 0.92
N MET A 409 8.73 33.25 1.74
CA MET A 409 7.28 33.14 1.65
C MET A 409 6.71 34.49 1.20
N ARG A 410 5.95 34.49 0.11
CA ARG A 410 5.45 35.69 -0.56
C ARG A 410 3.93 35.71 -0.51
N PHE A 411 3.36 36.82 -0.08
CA PHE A 411 1.91 37.01 0.01
C PHE A 411 1.40 37.86 -1.16
N PRO A 412 0.12 37.73 -1.54
CA PRO A 412 -0.50 38.69 -2.47
C PRO A 412 -0.52 40.11 -1.86
N VAL A 413 -0.88 41.11 -2.66
CA VAL A 413 -1.00 42.50 -2.18
C VAL A 413 -2.06 42.61 -1.08
N SER A 414 -1.73 43.23 0.05
CA SER A 414 -2.70 43.44 1.13
C SER A 414 -3.73 44.50 0.76
N THR A 415 -5.01 44.17 0.91
CA THR A 415 -6.14 45.09 0.66
C THR A 415 -6.46 45.95 1.88
N THR A 416 -6.10 45.48 3.07
CA THR A 416 -6.29 46.12 4.38
C THR A 416 -4.98 46.67 4.92
N ASP A 417 -5.06 47.60 5.88
CA ASP A 417 -3.86 48.12 6.54
C ASP A 417 -3.23 47.11 7.51
N THR A 418 -4.06 46.28 8.15
CA THR A 418 -3.63 45.11 8.91
C THR A 418 -3.91 43.84 8.10
N ALA A 419 -2.86 43.07 7.79
CA ALA A 419 -2.94 41.75 7.19
C ALA A 419 -2.73 40.68 8.27
N THR A 420 -3.59 39.65 8.32
CA THR A 420 -3.34 38.44 9.12
C THR A 420 -2.71 37.40 8.20
N ILE A 421 -1.48 36.99 8.48
CA ILE A 421 -0.72 36.04 7.67
C ILE A 421 -0.42 34.77 8.46
N ALA A 422 -0.41 33.62 7.78
CA ALA A 422 0.12 32.38 8.31
C ALA A 422 1.45 32.02 7.64
N LEU A 423 2.39 31.49 8.41
CA LEU A 423 3.69 31.01 7.97
C LEU A 423 3.99 29.63 8.59
N PRO A 424 4.85 28.82 7.96
CA PRO A 424 5.48 27.69 8.65
C PRO A 424 6.16 28.14 9.95
N PHE A 425 6.27 27.23 10.91
CA PHE A 425 7.02 27.48 12.13
C PHE A 425 8.49 27.82 11.84
N GLY A 426 9.04 28.71 12.65
CA GLY A 426 10.40 29.23 12.48
C GLY A 426 10.53 30.71 12.76
N THR A 427 11.76 31.20 12.65
CA THR A 427 12.14 32.60 12.81
C THR A 427 12.20 33.30 11.45
N TRP A 428 11.50 34.42 11.31
CA TRP A 428 11.24 35.12 10.05
C TRP A 428 11.58 36.60 10.12
N THR A 429 12.26 37.11 9.09
CA THR A 429 12.34 38.54 8.78
C THR A 429 11.12 38.93 7.96
N ILE A 430 10.24 39.77 8.53
CA ILE A 430 9.02 40.24 7.88
C ILE A 430 9.27 41.58 7.18
N SER A 431 9.05 41.62 5.87
CA SER A 431 9.26 42.81 5.04
C SER A 431 8.03 43.15 4.18
N SER A 432 7.92 44.41 3.75
CA SER A 432 6.89 44.83 2.79
C SER A 432 7.43 45.71 1.66
N GLY A 433 6.79 45.65 0.49
CA GLY A 433 7.17 46.47 -0.68
C GLY A 433 6.07 46.63 -1.72
N THR A 434 6.33 47.44 -2.74
CA THR A 434 5.40 47.69 -3.87
C THR A 434 5.52 46.65 -4.99
N THR A 435 6.52 45.78 -4.93
CA THR A 435 6.73 44.66 -5.87
C THR A 435 6.68 43.32 -5.14
N PHE A 436 6.20 42.28 -5.83
CA PHE A 436 6.09 40.93 -5.28
C PHE A 436 7.46 40.36 -4.89
N GLY A 437 7.59 39.85 -3.66
CA GLY A 437 8.87 39.36 -3.12
C GLY A 437 9.84 40.45 -2.62
N SER A 438 9.43 41.71 -2.56
CA SER A 438 10.29 42.81 -2.10
C SER A 438 10.62 42.73 -0.61
N THR A 439 11.92 42.82 -0.29
CA THR A 439 12.47 42.87 1.07
C THR A 439 12.87 44.29 1.52
N SER A 440 12.41 45.32 0.79
CA SER A 440 12.90 46.72 0.91
C SER A 440 12.65 47.42 2.25
N LYS A 441 11.61 47.03 3.01
CA LYS A 441 11.30 47.58 4.33
C LYS A 441 11.04 46.43 5.31
N ASN A 442 11.99 46.13 6.20
CA ASN A 442 11.75 45.25 7.35
C ASN A 442 10.79 45.97 8.32
N GLU A 443 9.64 45.36 8.60
CA GLU A 443 8.59 45.98 9.41
C GLU A 443 8.94 46.04 10.89
N ILE A 444 9.64 45.03 11.42
CA ILE A 444 10.06 44.94 12.82
C ILE A 444 11.18 45.94 13.11
N ALA A 445 12.12 46.10 12.18
CA ALA A 445 13.18 47.09 12.24
C ALA A 445 12.63 48.53 12.14
N ALA A 446 11.57 48.75 11.35
CA ALA A 446 10.90 50.04 11.29
C ALA A 446 10.15 50.36 12.59
N LYS A 447 9.39 49.39 13.13
CA LYS A 447 8.70 49.48 14.43
C LYS A 447 8.21 48.09 14.83
N ALA A 448 8.69 47.53 15.95
CA ALA A 448 8.28 46.18 16.37
C ALA A 448 6.76 45.98 16.50
N SER A 449 6.00 47.00 16.92
CA SER A 449 4.54 46.91 16.99
C SER A 449 3.85 46.75 15.64
N ASN A 450 4.56 46.85 14.51
CA ASN A 450 4.00 46.58 13.19
C ASN A 450 3.76 45.09 12.95
N VAL A 451 4.39 44.20 13.74
CA VAL A 451 4.20 42.75 13.66
C VAL A 451 3.79 42.24 15.03
N LYS A 452 2.75 41.41 15.10
CA LYS A 452 2.32 40.78 16.36
C LYS A 452 1.94 39.31 16.13
N PRO A 453 2.50 38.35 16.88
CA PRO A 453 2.04 36.96 16.84
C PRO A 453 0.59 36.86 17.34
N VAL A 454 -0.18 35.98 16.68
CA VAL A 454 -1.57 35.62 17.02
C VAL A 454 -1.61 34.22 17.65
N THR A 455 -0.77 33.31 17.16
CA THR A 455 -0.44 32.03 17.83
C THR A 455 0.75 32.21 18.79
N ASN A 456 1.26 31.14 19.41
CA ASN A 456 2.50 31.22 20.19
C ASN A 456 3.67 31.69 19.30
N GLY A 457 4.57 32.49 19.89
CA GLY A 457 5.64 33.20 19.20
C GLY A 457 6.00 34.54 19.82
N MET A 458 7.10 35.14 19.35
CA MET A 458 7.65 36.38 19.89
C MET A 458 8.32 37.26 18.82
N VAL A 459 8.40 38.57 19.08
CA VAL A 459 9.12 39.53 18.23
C VAL A 459 10.48 39.82 18.85
N ASN A 460 11.55 39.45 18.16
CA ASN A 460 12.93 39.65 18.59
C ASN A 460 13.47 40.95 17.97
N GLN A 461 13.93 41.89 18.79
CA GLN A 461 14.58 43.11 18.31
C GLN A 461 16.09 43.08 18.53
N LYS A 462 16.83 43.74 17.63
CA LYS A 462 18.25 44.01 17.82
C LYS A 462 18.43 45.02 18.96
N THR A 463 18.98 44.58 20.09
CA THR A 463 19.33 45.46 21.21
C THR A 463 20.84 45.70 21.25
N THR A 464 21.26 46.90 21.60
CA THR A 464 22.68 47.31 21.63
C THR A 464 23.42 46.93 22.91
N LEU A 465 22.79 46.15 23.80
CA LEU A 465 23.20 45.97 25.21
C LEU A 465 23.44 44.52 25.64
N VAL A 466 23.25 43.53 24.76
CA VAL A 466 23.41 42.10 25.09
C VAL A 466 24.22 41.37 24.01
N VAL A 467 25.01 40.37 24.41
CA VAL A 467 25.92 39.57 23.57
C VAL A 467 25.20 38.73 22.49
N ILE A 468 23.86 38.70 22.48
CA ILE A 468 23.03 37.96 21.52
C ILE A 468 22.38 38.94 20.55
N ASN A 469 22.89 38.99 19.31
CA ASN A 469 22.29 39.79 18.23
C ASN A 469 21.14 39.04 17.56
N TYR A 470 19.92 39.58 17.63
CA TYR A 470 18.78 39.13 16.82
C TYR A 470 18.53 40.10 15.66
N ASP A 471 18.25 39.60 14.46
CA ASP A 471 18.14 40.40 13.22
C ASP A 471 16.73 40.98 12.96
N ASN A 472 16.08 41.53 13.99
CA ASN A 472 14.72 42.11 13.91
C ASN A 472 13.70 41.14 13.28
N THR A 473 13.41 40.04 13.98
CA THR A 473 12.68 38.87 13.49
C THR A 473 11.42 38.56 14.28
N LEU A 474 10.49 37.82 13.67
CA LEU A 474 9.33 37.19 14.30
C LEU A 474 9.61 35.69 14.42
N THR A 475 9.61 35.14 15.62
CA THR A 475 9.61 33.68 15.83
C THR A 475 8.17 33.21 16.01
N LEU A 476 7.77 32.23 15.20
CA LEU A 476 6.50 31.54 15.29
C LEU A 476 6.75 30.14 15.84
N ASP A 477 6.20 29.87 17.02
CA ASP A 477 6.65 28.80 17.90
C ASP A 477 5.57 27.71 18.04
N PRO A 478 5.84 26.45 17.68
CA PRO A 478 4.89 25.35 17.82
C PRO A 478 4.80 24.80 19.25
N ARG A 479 5.70 25.17 20.16
CA ARG A 479 5.70 24.67 21.54
C ARG A 479 4.43 25.11 22.25
N GLY A 480 3.84 24.20 23.03
CA GLY A 480 2.56 24.40 23.71
C GLY A 480 1.32 24.46 22.80
N GLN A 481 1.45 24.39 21.47
CA GLN A 481 0.29 24.35 20.57
C GLN A 481 -0.26 22.92 20.47
N THR A 482 -1.57 22.75 20.66
CA THR A 482 -2.28 21.51 20.32
C THR A 482 -2.75 21.56 18.87
N PRO A 483 -2.74 20.42 18.14
CA PRO A 483 -3.36 20.30 16.81
C PRO A 483 -4.86 20.65 16.81
#